data_AF-A0A7C5YLP5-F1
#
_entry.id   AF-A0A7C5YLP5-F1
#
_cell.length_a   1.000
_cell.length_b   1.000
_cell.length_c   1.000
_cell.angle_alpha   90.00
_cell.angle_beta   90.00
_cell.angle_gamma   90.00
#
_symmetry.space_group_name_H-M   'P 1'
#
loop_
_entity.id
_entity.type
_entity.pdbx_description
1 polymer ?
#
loop_
_entity_poly.entity_id
_entity_poly.type
_entity_poly.pdbx_seq_one_letter_code
_entity_poly.pdbx_strand_id
1 'polypeptide(L)'
;MAIVNRKRRAHSFWLPGESSLIEGVRWLIRLRWLAIAGVMSALVVGIRFIGLPLFWKGILAVVLSLIILNLIYWTILRERFEGRELGTEVLSTATLFAHLQISLDLVLLTLLLYFSGGVFNPFSFFYIFHIIISSVLLERRDSYLQAGWAFLLFILLVYLSTTERFNYYPLYPGLGRVDLNWKQVLILLSAFGTTLFVSAFLSSSIMERLREKEEELARAYEEVVKREKIKSEFARTVAHELRSPMSSIMNFIHAVRLSEKGRLSEKSLEFLERALQRGQGLIDLIRDLLELARLESAEPPRSEELEEVDLIGELELILSVEKTGADAKGVNVYFNHPPVLPRIRYSRAAVQQI
;
A
#
# COMPACT_ATOMS: atom_id res chain seq x y z
N MET A 1 -20.19 -2.97 -5.24
CA MET A 1 -19.34 -2.55 -4.10
C MET A 1 -19.02 -3.68 -3.11
N ALA A 2 -19.94 -4.60 -2.81
CA ALA A 2 -19.72 -5.67 -1.80
C ALA A 2 -18.73 -6.80 -2.21
N ILE A 3 -18.50 -7.02 -3.51
CA ILE A 3 -17.67 -8.14 -4.01
C ILE A 3 -16.16 -7.80 -3.97
N VAL A 4 -15.80 -6.51 -4.06
CA VAL A 4 -14.39 -6.05 -4.02
C VAL A 4 -13.81 -6.20 -2.60
N ASN A 5 -14.65 -6.12 -1.56
CA ASN A 5 -14.20 -6.19 -0.17
C ASN A 5 -13.85 -7.61 0.30
N ARG A 6 -14.28 -8.66 -0.43
CA ARG A 6 -13.98 -10.06 -0.07
C ARG A 6 -12.62 -10.53 -0.60
N LYS A 7 -12.14 -9.97 -1.71
CA LYS A 7 -10.82 -10.32 -2.30
C LYS A 7 -9.63 -9.66 -1.58
N ARG A 8 -9.82 -8.57 -0.83
CA ARG A 8 -8.78 -8.00 0.05
C ARG A 8 -8.31 -8.96 1.15
N ARG A 9 -9.15 -9.92 1.58
CA ARG A 9 -8.81 -10.85 2.69
C ARG A 9 -7.90 -12.02 2.30
N ALA A 10 -7.73 -12.31 1.01
CA ALA A 10 -7.03 -13.53 0.58
C ALA A 10 -5.53 -13.31 0.26
N HIS A 11 -5.07 -12.07 0.15
CA HIS A 11 -3.69 -11.73 -0.24
C HIS A 11 -2.97 -10.75 0.70
N SER A 12 -3.58 -10.35 1.82
CA SER A 12 -2.92 -9.50 2.83
C SER A 12 -2.02 -10.32 3.76
N PHE A 13 -1.02 -10.99 3.20
CA PHE A 13 0.10 -11.46 4.01
C PHE A 13 1.08 -10.28 4.12
N TRP A 14 0.95 -9.53 5.23
CA TRP A 14 1.69 -8.30 5.58
C TRP A 14 1.33 -7.05 4.77
N LEU A 15 0.54 -6.15 5.36
CA LEU A 15 0.32 -4.79 4.85
C LEU A 15 0.14 -3.85 6.04
N PRO A 16 0.94 -2.78 6.25
CA PRO A 16 0.73 -1.80 7.30
C PRO A 16 -0.40 -0.80 6.98
N GLY A 17 -1.46 -0.82 7.78
CA GLY A 17 -2.58 0.13 7.87
C GLY A 17 -3.26 -0.04 9.24
N GLU A 18 -4.26 0.74 9.62
CA GLU A 18 -4.84 0.66 10.98
C GLU A 18 -5.36 -0.75 11.36
N SER A 19 -5.90 -1.47 10.37
CA SER A 19 -6.30 -2.89 10.50
C SER A 19 -5.10 -3.85 10.65
N SER A 20 -3.94 -3.48 10.12
CA SER A 20 -2.72 -4.27 10.18
C SER A 20 -2.11 -4.38 11.56
N LEU A 21 -2.23 -3.34 12.39
CA LEU A 21 -1.60 -3.33 13.70
C LEU A 21 -2.29 -4.34 14.60
N ILE A 22 -3.62 -4.38 14.53
CA ILE A 22 -4.45 -5.36 15.22
C ILE A 22 -4.17 -6.77 14.69
N GLU A 23 -4.04 -6.94 13.38
CA GLU A 23 -3.66 -8.23 12.77
C GLU A 23 -2.24 -8.65 13.17
N GLY A 24 -1.31 -7.72 13.28
CA GLY A 24 0.07 -7.94 13.73
C GLY A 24 0.15 -8.35 15.20
N VAL A 25 -0.61 -7.70 16.07
CA VAL A 25 -0.79 -8.10 17.47
C VAL A 25 -1.41 -9.51 17.55
N ARG A 26 -2.42 -9.81 16.73
CA ARG A 26 -3.01 -11.16 16.64
C ARG A 26 -1.98 -12.20 16.16
N TRP A 27 -1.14 -11.83 15.19
CA TRP A 27 -0.07 -12.69 14.69
C TRP A 27 0.96 -12.99 15.79
N LEU A 28 1.32 -12.01 16.63
CA LEU A 28 2.22 -12.25 17.77
C LEU A 28 1.69 -13.30 18.74
N ILE A 29 0.38 -13.28 19.03
CA ILE A 29 -0.26 -14.27 19.91
C ILE A 29 -0.14 -15.70 19.30
N ARG A 30 -0.28 -15.82 17.97
CA ARG A 30 -0.07 -17.09 17.27
C ARG A 30 1.39 -17.51 17.28
N LEU A 31 2.30 -16.58 17.05
CA LEU A 31 3.74 -16.83 17.09
C LEU A 31 4.19 -17.30 18.47
N ARG A 32 3.60 -16.78 19.55
CA ARG A 32 3.94 -17.21 20.92
C ARG A 32 3.62 -18.69 21.18
N TRP A 33 2.55 -19.24 20.59
CA TRP A 33 2.29 -20.69 20.67
C TRP A 33 3.40 -21.52 20.02
N LEU A 34 3.91 -21.07 18.87
CA LEU A 34 5.06 -21.70 18.22
C LEU A 34 6.32 -21.61 19.11
N ALA A 35 6.56 -20.45 19.72
CA ALA A 35 7.68 -20.25 20.65
C ALA A 35 7.57 -21.17 21.87
N ILE A 36 6.38 -21.28 22.49
CA ILE A 36 6.11 -22.19 23.61
C ILE A 36 6.40 -23.65 23.20
N ALA A 37 5.90 -24.09 22.04
CA ALA A 37 6.16 -25.43 21.53
C ALA A 37 7.67 -25.66 21.27
N GLY A 38 8.38 -24.66 20.73
CA GLY A 38 9.82 -24.69 20.52
C GLY A 38 10.60 -24.81 21.82
N VAL A 39 10.28 -23.99 22.83
CA VAL A 39 10.91 -24.04 24.16
C VAL A 39 10.68 -25.38 24.84
N MET A 40 9.44 -25.90 24.81
CA MET A 40 9.12 -27.21 25.38
C MET A 40 9.87 -28.34 24.68
N SER A 41 9.97 -28.27 23.34
CA SER A 41 10.74 -29.25 22.56
C SER A 41 12.22 -29.19 22.90
N ALA A 42 12.80 -28.00 22.96
CA ALA A 42 14.19 -27.79 23.33
C ALA A 42 14.48 -28.28 24.76
N LEU A 43 13.56 -28.08 25.71
CA LEU A 43 13.67 -28.57 27.08
C LEU A 43 13.70 -30.10 27.13
N VAL A 44 12.77 -30.77 26.42
CA VAL A 44 12.71 -32.24 26.36
C VAL A 44 13.99 -32.79 25.72
N VAL A 45 14.45 -32.20 24.61
CA VAL A 45 15.69 -32.62 23.94
C VAL A 45 16.90 -32.42 24.84
N GLY A 46 17.04 -31.24 25.46
CA GLY A 46 18.13 -30.89 26.36
C GLY A 46 18.24 -31.83 27.56
N ILE A 47 17.12 -32.15 28.20
CA ILE A 47 17.12 -33.02 29.39
C ILE A 47 17.28 -34.50 28.99
N ARG A 48 16.51 -34.98 28.00
CA ARG A 48 16.40 -36.42 27.74
C ARG A 48 17.53 -36.97 26.86
N PHE A 49 18.01 -36.18 25.91
CA PHE A 49 18.99 -36.64 24.91
C PHE A 49 20.39 -36.10 25.18
N ILE A 50 20.51 -34.86 25.67
CA ILE A 50 21.81 -34.20 25.91
C ILE A 50 22.24 -34.35 27.38
N GLY A 51 21.30 -34.56 28.32
CA GLY A 51 21.60 -34.71 29.75
C GLY A 51 22.00 -33.39 30.42
N LEU A 52 21.46 -32.26 29.94
CA LEU A 52 21.80 -30.94 30.45
C LEU A 52 21.27 -30.74 31.89
N PRO A 53 22.11 -30.26 32.83
CA PRO A 53 21.68 -29.97 34.20
C PRO A 53 20.91 -28.64 34.25
N LEU A 54 19.69 -28.62 33.71
CA LEU A 54 18.86 -27.41 33.62
C LEU A 54 17.98 -27.22 34.86
N PHE A 55 17.71 -25.96 35.24
CA PHE A 55 16.69 -25.62 36.23
C PHE A 55 15.28 -25.69 35.61
N TRP A 56 14.83 -26.92 35.34
CA TRP A 56 13.58 -27.19 34.64
C TRP A 56 12.34 -26.58 35.33
N LYS A 57 12.36 -26.42 36.66
CA LYS A 57 11.27 -25.76 37.41
C LYS A 57 11.11 -24.28 37.03
N GLY A 58 12.22 -23.55 36.89
CA GLY A 58 12.20 -22.15 36.48
C GLY A 58 11.79 -21.99 35.02
N ILE A 59 12.28 -22.87 34.14
CA ILE A 59 11.88 -22.88 32.72
C ILE A 59 10.37 -23.16 32.60
N LEU A 60 9.85 -24.14 33.34
CA LEU A 60 8.42 -24.45 33.36
C LEU A 60 7.58 -23.27 33.89
N ALA A 61 8.06 -22.57 34.92
CA ALA A 61 7.39 -21.36 35.43
C ALA A 61 7.33 -20.26 34.37
N VAL A 62 8.41 -20.03 33.60
CA VAL A 62 8.41 -19.08 32.48
C VAL A 62 7.45 -19.52 31.37
N VAL A 63 7.42 -20.81 31.02
CA VAL A 63 6.46 -21.35 30.03
C VAL A 63 5.02 -21.16 30.49
N LEU A 64 4.73 -21.41 31.76
CA LEU A 64 3.40 -21.18 32.33
C LEU A 64 3.03 -19.70 32.28
N SER A 65 3.95 -18.80 32.63
CA SER A 65 3.77 -17.35 32.48
C SER A 65 3.51 -16.95 31.03
N LEU A 66 4.22 -17.53 30.04
CA LEU A 66 3.95 -17.30 28.62
C LEU A 66 2.54 -17.73 28.23
N ILE A 67 2.07 -18.90 28.69
CA ILE A 67 0.71 -19.38 28.40
C ILE A 67 -0.33 -18.44 29.02
N ILE A 68 -0.16 -18.07 30.30
CA ILE A 68 -1.10 -17.19 31.01
C ILE A 68 -1.16 -15.81 30.33
N LEU A 69 -0.01 -15.19 30.05
CA LEU A 69 0.02 -13.90 29.35
C LEU A 69 -0.62 -14.01 27.97
N ASN A 70 -0.37 -15.09 27.23
CA ASN A 70 -0.97 -15.30 25.92
C ASN A 70 -2.50 -15.37 25.97
N LEU A 71 -3.05 -16.04 26.99
CA LEU A 71 -4.49 -16.11 27.23
C LEU A 71 -5.06 -14.73 27.60
N ILE A 72 -4.38 -13.98 28.48
CA ILE A 72 -4.76 -12.61 28.84
C ILE A 72 -4.78 -11.73 27.58
N TYR A 73 -3.74 -11.80 26.76
CA TYR A 73 -3.66 -11.01 25.53
C TYR A 73 -4.75 -11.37 24.53
N TRP A 74 -5.09 -12.66 24.40
CA TRP A 74 -6.18 -13.11 23.56
C TRP A 74 -7.53 -12.56 24.02
N THR A 75 -7.80 -12.59 25.33
CA THR A 75 -9.03 -12.04 25.92
C THR A 75 -9.12 -10.53 25.69
N ILE A 76 -8.04 -9.79 25.96
CA ILE A 76 -8.00 -8.33 25.71
C ILE A 76 -8.21 -8.02 24.23
N LEU A 77 -7.58 -8.78 23.33
CA LEU A 77 -7.72 -8.60 21.88
C LEU A 77 -9.20 -8.75 21.48
N ARG A 78 -9.84 -9.82 21.94
CA ARG A 78 -11.24 -10.14 21.64
C ARG A 78 -12.21 -9.10 22.20
N GLU A 79 -12.05 -8.70 23.46
CA GLU A 79 -13.00 -7.79 24.13
C GLU A 79 -12.84 -6.33 23.69
N ARG A 80 -11.60 -5.91 23.40
CA ARG A 80 -11.28 -4.48 23.20
C ARG A 80 -11.18 -4.08 21.73
N PHE A 81 -10.85 -5.01 20.84
CA PHE A 81 -10.55 -4.70 19.44
C PHE A 81 -11.47 -5.42 18.42
N GLU A 82 -12.10 -6.55 18.76
CA GLU A 82 -13.05 -7.20 17.85
C GLU A 82 -14.41 -6.51 17.88
N GLY A 83 -14.86 -6.01 16.72
CA GLY A 83 -16.20 -5.44 16.54
C GLY A 83 -16.34 -3.93 16.84
N ARG A 84 -15.25 -3.23 17.18
CA ARG A 84 -15.25 -1.76 17.33
C ARG A 84 -14.84 -1.07 16.02
N GLU A 85 -15.37 0.14 15.79
CA GLU A 85 -14.93 0.99 14.68
C GLU A 85 -13.49 1.46 14.92
N LEU A 86 -12.69 1.45 13.84
CA LEU A 86 -11.30 1.90 13.87
C LEU A 86 -11.28 3.42 14.05
N GLY A 87 -10.83 3.86 15.23
CA GLY A 87 -10.60 5.25 15.56
C GLY A 87 -9.23 5.46 16.18
N THR A 88 -8.79 6.72 16.28
CA THR A 88 -7.46 7.11 16.79
C THR A 88 -7.17 6.60 18.21
N GLU A 89 -8.19 6.53 19.08
CA GLU A 89 -8.06 5.97 20.43
C GLU A 89 -7.82 4.45 20.44
N VAL A 90 -8.43 3.72 19.50
CA VAL A 90 -8.24 2.27 19.38
C VAL A 90 -6.83 1.97 18.91
N LEU A 91 -6.30 2.79 17.99
CA LEU A 91 -4.94 2.68 17.47
C LEU A 91 -3.89 2.96 18.52
N SER A 92 -4.00 4.07 19.26
CA SER A 92 -3.04 4.37 20.34
C SER A 92 -3.04 3.27 21.41
N THR A 93 -4.22 2.73 21.73
CA THR A 93 -4.37 1.58 22.63
C THR A 93 -3.71 0.32 22.07
N ALA A 94 -3.86 0.03 20.78
CA ALA A 94 -3.22 -1.11 20.12
C ALA A 94 -1.69 -0.97 20.10
N THR A 95 -1.17 0.24 19.85
CA THR A 95 0.27 0.52 19.86
C THR A 95 0.84 0.35 21.26
N LEU A 96 0.18 0.86 22.30
CA LEU A 96 0.59 0.64 23.68
C LEU A 96 0.58 -0.85 24.04
N PHE A 97 -0.43 -1.57 23.59
CA PHE A 97 -0.54 -3.01 23.81
C PHE A 97 0.58 -3.79 23.13
N ALA A 98 0.92 -3.46 21.88
CA ALA A 98 2.05 -4.05 21.17
C ALA A 98 3.39 -3.79 21.87
N HIS A 99 3.63 -2.56 22.36
CA HIS A 99 4.81 -2.24 23.17
C HIS A 99 4.90 -3.13 24.41
N LEU A 100 3.83 -3.19 25.21
CA LEU A 100 3.80 -3.97 26.44
C LEU A 100 4.01 -5.45 26.17
N GLN A 101 3.43 -5.97 25.08
CA GLN A 101 3.56 -7.36 24.66
C GLN A 101 5.02 -7.71 24.33
N ILE A 102 5.66 -6.94 23.45
CA ILE A 102 7.06 -7.18 23.03
C ILE A 102 8.01 -7.03 24.22
N SER A 103 7.83 -6.00 25.04
CA SER A 103 8.71 -5.74 26.19
C SER A 103 8.61 -6.83 27.25
N LEU A 104 7.41 -7.38 27.51
CA LEU A 104 7.23 -8.52 28.42
C LEU A 104 7.78 -9.82 27.84
N ASP A 105 7.62 -10.07 26.54
CA ASP A 105 8.22 -11.23 25.89
C ASP A 105 9.76 -11.19 25.99
N LEU A 106 10.39 -10.02 25.86
CA LEU A 106 11.82 -9.84 26.09
C LEU A 106 12.23 -10.14 27.53
N VAL A 107 11.44 -9.73 28.53
CA VAL A 107 11.70 -10.08 29.95
C VAL A 107 11.63 -11.61 30.14
N LEU A 108 10.60 -12.26 29.59
CA LEU A 108 10.45 -13.71 29.70
C LEU A 108 11.54 -14.47 28.96
N LEU A 109 11.97 -13.97 27.79
CA LEU A 109 13.14 -14.50 27.09
C LEU A 109 14.40 -14.36 27.96
N THR A 110 14.61 -13.20 28.58
CA THR A 110 15.75 -12.96 29.49
C THR A 110 15.77 -13.98 30.64
N LEU A 111 14.61 -14.20 31.28
CA LEU A 111 14.44 -15.18 32.35
C LEU A 111 14.65 -16.62 31.86
N LEU A 112 14.16 -16.94 30.66
CA LEU A 112 14.36 -18.25 30.04
C LEU A 112 15.84 -18.52 29.82
N LEU A 113 16.57 -17.56 29.24
CA LEU A 113 18.02 -17.69 29.02
C LEU A 113 18.76 -17.82 30.34
N TYR A 114 18.40 -17.00 31.33
CA TYR A 114 19.00 -17.07 32.66
C TYR A 114 18.92 -18.49 33.28
N PHE A 115 17.75 -19.12 33.27
CA PHE A 115 17.58 -20.49 33.79
C PHE A 115 18.13 -21.60 32.89
N SER A 116 18.46 -21.28 31.64
CA SER A 116 18.98 -22.22 30.66
C SER A 116 20.41 -21.90 30.22
N GLY A 117 21.25 -21.32 31.09
CA GLY A 117 22.69 -21.17 30.81
C GLY A 117 23.17 -19.76 30.44
N GLY A 118 22.34 -18.75 30.68
CA GLY A 118 22.70 -17.33 30.63
C GLY A 118 23.11 -16.84 29.24
N VAL A 119 24.18 -16.03 29.21
CA VAL A 119 24.64 -15.34 27.99
C VAL A 119 25.21 -16.25 26.91
N PHE A 120 25.63 -17.47 27.26
CA PHE A 120 26.14 -18.47 26.31
C PHE A 120 25.06 -19.33 25.68
N ASN A 121 23.80 -19.14 26.09
CA ASN A 121 22.71 -19.86 25.50
C ASN A 121 22.55 -19.41 24.02
N PRO A 122 22.51 -20.36 23.06
CA PRO A 122 22.39 -20.04 21.63
C PRO A 122 21.08 -19.34 21.28
N PHE A 123 20.04 -19.45 22.12
CA PHE A 123 18.78 -18.72 21.94
C PHE A 123 18.88 -17.23 22.30
N SER A 124 20.05 -16.72 22.73
CA SER A 124 20.29 -15.27 22.89
C SER A 124 20.10 -14.49 21.58
N PHE A 125 20.31 -15.13 20.41
CA PHE A 125 19.99 -14.54 19.11
C PHE A 125 18.50 -14.20 18.95
N PHE A 126 17.60 -14.77 19.76
CA PHE A 126 16.17 -14.47 19.68
C PHE A 126 15.81 -13.04 20.10
N TYR A 127 16.71 -12.30 20.75
CA TYR A 127 16.55 -10.85 20.92
C TYR A 127 16.41 -10.15 19.56
N ILE A 128 17.18 -10.58 18.56
CA ILE A 128 17.14 -9.99 17.21
C ILE A 128 15.76 -10.18 16.58
N PHE A 129 15.12 -11.35 16.76
CA PHE A 129 13.76 -11.56 16.28
C PHE A 129 12.76 -10.60 16.92
N HIS A 130 12.89 -10.30 18.21
CA HIS A 130 12.01 -9.33 18.87
C HIS A 130 12.23 -7.91 18.35
N ILE A 131 13.47 -7.55 17.99
CA ILE A 131 13.76 -6.27 17.34
C ILE A 131 13.13 -6.21 15.94
N ILE A 132 13.27 -7.27 15.13
CA ILE A 132 12.65 -7.35 13.81
C ILE A 132 11.12 -7.22 13.93
N ILE A 133 10.51 -7.95 14.86
CA ILE A 133 9.07 -7.89 15.12
C ILE A 133 8.65 -6.47 15.54
N SER A 134 9.43 -5.82 16.39
CA SER A 134 9.18 -4.42 16.77
C SER A 134 9.20 -3.50 15.55
N SER A 135 10.21 -3.63 14.68
CA SER A 135 10.33 -2.84 13.45
C SER A 135 9.22 -3.08 12.44
N VAL A 136 8.61 -4.26 12.48
CA VAL A 136 7.46 -4.60 11.63
C VAL A 136 6.19 -3.93 12.14
N LEU A 137 5.96 -3.94 13.45
CA LEU A 137 4.70 -3.53 14.07
C LEU A 137 4.64 -2.07 14.50
N LEU A 138 5.77 -1.51 14.93
CA LEU A 138 5.85 -0.20 15.54
C LEU A 138 6.52 0.81 14.61
N GLU A 139 6.60 2.06 15.06
CA GLU A 139 7.35 3.08 14.34
C GLU A 139 8.86 2.89 14.51
N ARG A 140 9.63 3.57 13.66
CA ARG A 140 11.09 3.52 13.68
C ARG A 140 11.66 3.96 15.04
N ARG A 141 11.07 4.99 15.66
CA ARG A 141 11.50 5.50 16.98
C ARG A 141 11.30 4.44 18.07
N ASP A 142 10.12 3.83 18.09
CA ASP A 142 9.74 2.80 19.05
C ASP A 142 10.61 1.55 18.94
N SER A 143 11.02 1.21 17.73
CA SER A 143 11.93 0.08 17.48
C SER A 143 13.31 0.28 18.09
N TYR A 144 13.83 1.53 18.10
CA TYR A 144 15.06 1.84 18.82
C TYR A 144 14.86 1.82 20.34
N LEU A 145 13.69 2.22 20.84
CA LEU A 145 13.37 2.12 22.27
C LEU A 145 13.33 0.65 22.72
N GLN A 146 12.72 -0.24 21.92
CA GLN A 146 12.73 -1.68 22.19
C GLN A 146 14.14 -2.26 22.11
N ALA A 147 15.00 -1.82 21.18
CA ALA A 147 16.40 -2.21 21.15
C ALA A 147 17.17 -1.76 22.39
N GLY A 148 16.92 -0.54 22.89
CA GLY A 148 17.47 -0.06 24.15
C GLY A 148 17.02 -0.88 25.35
N TRP A 149 15.72 -1.19 25.43
CA TRP A 149 15.16 -2.06 26.48
C TRP A 149 15.77 -3.46 26.45
N ALA A 150 15.86 -4.06 25.26
CA ALA A 150 16.48 -5.35 25.03
C ALA A 150 17.97 -5.34 25.45
N PHE A 151 18.69 -4.26 25.15
CA PHE A 151 20.08 -4.10 25.56
C PHE A 151 20.24 -3.99 27.08
N LEU A 152 19.37 -3.23 27.76
CA LEU A 152 19.36 -3.15 29.23
C LEU A 152 19.06 -4.50 29.87
N LEU A 153 18.11 -5.26 29.34
CA LEU A 153 17.81 -6.62 29.80
C LEU A 153 18.99 -7.58 29.56
N PHE A 154 19.74 -7.39 28.47
CA PHE A 154 20.94 -8.18 28.22
C PHE A 154 22.08 -7.81 29.19
N ILE A 155 22.27 -6.53 29.52
CA ILE A 155 23.20 -6.11 30.59
C ILE A 155 22.80 -6.76 31.92
N LEU A 156 21.50 -6.77 32.24
CA LEU A 156 20.98 -7.45 33.43
C LEU A 156 21.26 -8.95 33.37
N LEU A 157 21.09 -9.61 32.21
CA LEU A 157 21.40 -11.02 32.03
C LEU A 157 22.89 -11.31 32.27
N VAL A 158 23.79 -10.48 31.74
CA VAL A 158 25.24 -10.59 31.97
C VAL A 158 25.53 -10.45 33.47
N TYR A 159 24.97 -9.44 34.12
CA TYR A 159 25.14 -9.21 35.56
C TYR A 159 24.64 -10.38 36.42
N LEU A 160 23.46 -10.92 36.11
CA LEU A 160 22.90 -12.09 36.79
C LEU A 160 23.70 -13.37 36.52
N SER A 161 24.32 -13.48 35.34
CA SER A 161 25.15 -14.63 34.98
C SER A 161 26.52 -14.60 35.66
N THR A 162 27.04 -13.41 36.02
CA THR A 162 28.34 -13.26 36.71
C THR A 162 28.23 -13.19 38.23
N THR A 163 27.06 -12.86 38.79
CA THR A 163 26.86 -12.76 40.24
C THR A 163 26.35 -14.07 40.84
N GLU A 164 26.96 -14.54 41.92
CA GLU A 164 26.64 -15.82 42.58
C GLU A 164 25.27 -15.86 43.30
N ARG A 165 24.43 -14.83 43.13
CA ARG A 165 23.32 -14.55 44.03
C ARG A 165 22.12 -15.48 43.83
N PHE A 166 22.07 -16.20 42.71
CA PHE A 166 20.97 -17.10 42.34
C PHE A 166 21.50 -18.32 41.55
N ASN A 167 20.83 -19.48 41.68
CA ASN A 167 21.23 -20.79 41.14
C ASN A 167 21.46 -20.76 39.61
N TYR A 168 22.66 -20.39 39.18
CA TYR A 168 23.10 -20.44 37.79
C TYR A 168 23.50 -21.88 37.43
N TYR A 169 22.90 -22.41 36.37
CA TYR A 169 23.21 -23.73 35.84
C TYR A 169 23.90 -23.59 34.48
N PRO A 170 25.22 -23.80 34.38
CA PRO A 170 25.93 -23.69 33.12
C PRO A 170 25.42 -24.74 32.12
N LEU A 171 25.16 -24.30 30.87
CA LEU A 171 24.68 -25.18 29.80
C LEU A 171 25.71 -26.27 29.42
N TYR A 172 27.00 -26.02 29.67
CA TYR A 172 28.06 -26.97 29.34
C TYR A 172 28.63 -27.56 30.64
N PRO A 173 28.22 -28.79 31.03
CA PRO A 173 28.79 -29.46 32.20
C PRO A 173 30.30 -29.67 31.96
N GLY A 174 31.12 -29.00 32.78
CA GLY A 174 32.59 -29.00 32.66
C GLY A 174 33.23 -27.64 32.36
N LEU A 175 32.46 -26.65 31.87
CA LEU A 175 32.94 -25.28 31.64
C LEU A 175 32.96 -24.41 32.91
N GLY A 176 32.64 -24.99 34.07
CA GLY A 176 32.64 -24.31 35.36
C GLY A 176 31.77 -23.06 35.38
N ARG A 177 32.04 -22.18 36.36
CA ARG A 177 31.60 -20.79 36.29
C ARG A 177 32.41 -20.12 35.19
N VAL A 178 31.73 -19.41 34.30
CA VAL A 178 32.45 -18.59 33.33
C VAL A 178 32.77 -17.26 34.02
N ASP A 179 33.96 -17.19 34.60
CA ASP A 179 34.51 -15.95 35.14
C ASP A 179 34.86 -15.03 33.97
N LEU A 180 33.87 -14.25 33.54
CA LEU A 180 34.05 -13.25 32.49
C LEU A 180 34.93 -12.11 33.02
N ASN A 181 36.07 -11.89 32.36
CA ASN A 181 36.87 -10.70 32.59
C ASN A 181 36.09 -9.44 32.14
N TRP A 182 36.29 -8.29 32.78
CA TRP A 182 35.67 -7.02 32.38
C TRP A 182 35.89 -6.71 30.88
N LYS A 183 37.05 -7.09 30.31
CA LYS A 183 37.32 -6.95 28.87
C LYS A 183 36.37 -7.80 28.02
N GLN A 184 36.10 -9.03 28.44
CA GLN A 184 35.18 -9.93 27.73
C GLN A 184 33.73 -9.45 27.85
N VAL A 185 33.34 -8.92 29.02
CA VAL A 185 32.03 -8.28 29.20
C VAL A 185 31.86 -7.10 28.25
N LEU A 186 32.87 -6.22 28.14
CA LEU A 186 32.81 -5.09 27.22
C LEU A 186 32.69 -5.53 25.75
N ILE A 187 33.44 -6.55 25.33
CA ILE A 187 33.37 -7.10 23.97
C ILE A 187 31.97 -7.70 23.71
N LEU A 188 31.43 -8.45 24.67
CA LEU A 188 30.12 -9.07 24.54
C LEU A 188 29.01 -8.00 24.45
N LEU A 189 29.03 -7.00 25.33
CA LEU A 189 28.06 -5.91 25.32
C LEU A 189 28.17 -5.04 24.06
N SER A 190 29.40 -4.72 23.62
CA SER A 190 29.56 -3.95 22.38
C SER A 190 29.09 -4.73 21.17
N ALA A 191 29.50 -5.99 21.01
CA ALA A 191 29.06 -6.85 19.91
C ALA A 191 27.54 -7.01 19.89
N PHE A 192 26.94 -7.41 21.02
CA PHE A 192 25.50 -7.62 21.09
C PHE A 192 24.71 -6.33 20.92
N GLY A 193 25.14 -5.23 21.55
CA GLY A 193 24.55 -3.91 21.40
C GLY A 193 24.58 -3.45 19.94
N THR A 194 25.74 -3.51 19.28
CA THR A 194 25.87 -3.20 17.85
C THR A 194 24.94 -4.08 17.02
N THR A 195 24.88 -5.39 17.27
CA THR A 195 23.96 -6.29 16.56
C THR A 195 22.50 -5.87 16.73
N LEU A 196 22.04 -5.53 17.94
CA LEU A 196 20.65 -5.10 18.16
C LEU A 196 20.33 -3.78 17.45
N PHE A 197 21.20 -2.78 17.58
CA PHE A 197 20.97 -1.46 16.98
C PHE A 197 21.09 -1.47 15.45
N VAL A 198 22.03 -2.24 14.89
CA VAL A 198 22.11 -2.46 13.43
C VAL A 198 20.88 -3.23 12.95
N SER A 199 20.45 -4.26 13.67
CA SER A 199 19.22 -5.00 13.34
C SER A 199 17.99 -4.09 13.36
N ALA A 200 17.85 -3.23 14.37
CA ALA A 200 16.79 -2.23 14.46
C ALA A 200 16.83 -1.24 13.30
N PHE A 201 18.02 -0.73 12.96
CA PHE A 201 18.21 0.19 11.83
C PHE A 201 17.83 -0.45 10.50
N LEU A 202 18.37 -1.63 10.19
CA LEU A 202 18.14 -2.32 8.92
C LEU A 202 16.67 -2.71 8.77
N SER A 203 16.10 -3.39 9.77
CA SER A 203 14.69 -3.83 9.70
C SER A 203 13.72 -2.64 9.66
N SER A 204 13.94 -1.58 10.44
CA SER A 204 13.10 -0.38 10.39
C SER A 204 13.24 0.35 9.04
N SER A 205 14.45 0.47 8.49
CA SER A 205 14.65 1.12 7.19
C SER A 205 14.03 0.33 6.03
N ILE A 206 14.11 -1.00 6.07
CA ILE A 206 13.44 -1.86 5.09
C ILE A 206 11.92 -1.69 5.21
N MET A 207 11.38 -1.69 6.44
CA MET A 207 9.95 -1.54 6.66
C MET A 207 9.43 -0.16 6.21
N GLU A 208 10.19 0.91 6.46
CA GLU A 208 9.86 2.27 6.01
C GLU A 208 9.79 2.37 4.48
N ARG A 209 10.80 1.84 3.77
CA ARG A 209 10.80 1.78 2.30
C ARG A 209 9.67 0.93 1.73
N LEU A 210 9.32 -0.16 2.41
CA LEU A 210 8.22 -1.02 2.00
C LEU A 210 6.89 -0.26 2.11
N ARG A 211 6.67 0.47 3.21
CA ARG A 211 5.48 1.33 3.41
C ARG A 211 5.37 2.41 2.33
N GLU A 212 6.46 3.11 2.03
CA GLU A 212 6.48 4.13 0.97
C GLU A 212 6.10 3.54 -0.39
N LYS A 213 6.65 2.36 -0.74
CA LYS A 213 6.33 1.69 -2.00
C LYS A 213 4.90 1.17 -2.07
N GLU A 214 4.35 0.69 -0.96
CA GLU A 214 2.94 0.29 -0.90
C GLU A 214 2.00 1.49 -1.06
N GLU A 215 2.31 2.63 -0.45
CA GLU A 215 1.54 3.86 -0.64
C GLU A 215 1.59 4.35 -2.09
N GLU A 216 2.78 4.32 -2.71
CA GLU A 216 2.97 4.66 -4.13
C GLU A 216 2.13 3.74 -5.04
N LEU A 217 2.18 2.42 -4.79
CA LEU A 217 1.37 1.43 -5.52
C LEU A 217 -0.13 1.64 -5.31
N ALA A 218 -0.56 1.96 -4.09
CA ALA A 218 -1.97 2.21 -3.79
C ALA A 218 -2.49 3.44 -4.55
N ARG A 219 -1.70 4.53 -4.60
CA ARG A 219 -2.04 5.74 -5.36
C ARG A 219 -2.09 5.48 -6.87
N ALA A 220 -1.07 4.79 -7.40
CA ALA A 220 -1.04 4.42 -8.82
C ALA A 220 -2.24 3.53 -9.20
N TYR A 221 -2.59 2.57 -8.34
CA TYR A 221 -3.76 1.72 -8.54
C TYR A 221 -5.07 2.52 -8.53
N GLU A 222 -5.23 3.46 -7.60
CA GLU A 222 -6.40 4.34 -7.56
C GLU A 222 -6.53 5.17 -8.84
N GLU A 223 -5.42 5.69 -9.36
CA GLU A 223 -5.40 6.43 -10.62
C GLU A 223 -5.82 5.54 -11.81
N VAL A 224 -5.29 4.32 -11.90
CA VAL A 224 -5.69 3.34 -12.93
C VAL A 224 -7.18 3.03 -12.84
N VAL A 225 -7.70 2.78 -11.64
CA VAL A 225 -9.13 2.51 -11.43
C VAL A 225 -9.99 3.71 -11.83
N LYS A 226 -9.55 4.93 -11.52
CA LYS A 226 -10.24 6.17 -11.93
C LYS A 226 -10.26 6.31 -13.45
N ARG A 227 -9.14 6.06 -14.13
CA ARG A 227 -9.05 6.09 -15.61
C ARG A 227 -9.95 5.04 -16.25
N GLU A 228 -9.95 3.81 -15.75
CA GLU A 228 -10.84 2.74 -16.23
C GLU A 228 -12.32 3.09 -16.05
N LYS A 229 -12.68 3.73 -14.93
CA LYS A 229 -14.05 4.20 -14.70
C LYS A 229 -14.47 5.26 -15.73
N ILE A 230 -13.63 6.28 -15.95
CA ILE A 230 -13.89 7.33 -16.94
C ILE A 230 -14.03 6.73 -18.34
N LYS A 231 -13.11 5.83 -18.73
CA LYS A 231 -13.16 5.12 -20.01
C LYS A 231 -14.45 4.30 -20.18
N SER A 232 -14.88 3.60 -19.13
CA SER A 232 -16.12 2.83 -19.16
C SER A 232 -17.36 3.72 -19.26
N GLU A 233 -17.37 4.86 -18.55
CA GLU A 233 -18.45 5.84 -18.62
C GLU A 233 -18.52 6.47 -20.02
N PHE A 234 -17.37 6.86 -20.58
CA PHE A 234 -17.26 7.36 -21.95
C PHE A 234 -17.78 6.35 -22.98
N ALA A 235 -17.31 5.10 -22.94
CA ALA A 235 -17.75 4.06 -23.86
C ALA A 235 -19.27 3.81 -23.78
N ARG A 236 -19.85 3.87 -22.56
CA ARG A 236 -21.29 3.74 -22.36
C ARG A 236 -22.04 4.92 -22.98
N THR A 237 -21.58 6.14 -22.75
CA THR A 237 -22.16 7.36 -23.32
C THR A 237 -22.11 7.32 -24.85
N VAL A 238 -20.96 7.00 -25.44
CA VAL A 238 -20.81 6.84 -26.89
C VAL A 238 -21.80 5.80 -27.43
N ALA A 239 -21.91 4.62 -26.80
CA ALA A 239 -22.86 3.60 -27.24
C ALA A 239 -24.33 4.07 -27.20
N HIS A 240 -24.70 4.90 -26.22
CA HIS A 240 -26.05 5.49 -26.15
C HIS A 240 -26.28 6.52 -27.26
N GLU A 241 -25.34 7.44 -27.46
CA GLU A 241 -25.43 8.49 -28.49
C GLU A 241 -25.41 7.91 -29.90
N LEU A 242 -24.71 6.80 -30.15
CA LEU A 242 -24.73 6.11 -31.44
C LEU A 242 -26.03 5.32 -31.67
N ARG A 243 -26.64 4.75 -30.62
CA ARG A 243 -27.86 3.91 -30.74
C ARG A 243 -29.06 4.70 -31.24
N SER A 244 -29.25 5.93 -30.75
CA SER A 244 -30.39 6.78 -31.11
C SER A 244 -30.50 7.11 -32.62
N PRO A 245 -29.47 7.68 -33.27
CA PRO A 245 -29.48 7.94 -34.71
C PRO A 245 -29.52 6.63 -35.51
N MET A 246 -28.81 5.57 -35.09
CA MET A 246 -28.85 4.28 -35.77
C MET A 246 -30.27 3.68 -35.77
N SER A 247 -30.98 3.77 -34.65
CA SER A 247 -32.37 3.30 -34.54
C SER A 247 -33.30 4.13 -35.43
N SER A 248 -33.06 5.44 -35.55
CA SER A 248 -33.82 6.32 -36.44
C SER A 248 -33.61 5.95 -37.92
N ILE A 249 -32.37 5.71 -38.33
CA ILE A 249 -32.02 5.27 -39.70
C ILE A 249 -32.73 3.94 -40.01
N MET A 250 -32.63 2.96 -39.11
CA MET A 250 -33.29 1.66 -39.27
C MET A 250 -34.81 1.79 -39.40
N ASN A 251 -35.45 2.65 -38.59
CA ASN A 251 -36.89 2.90 -38.67
C ASN A 251 -37.30 3.51 -40.01
N PHE A 252 -36.55 4.49 -40.53
CA PHE A 252 -36.81 5.09 -41.83
C PHE A 252 -36.64 4.09 -42.98
N ILE A 253 -35.58 3.27 -42.95
CA ILE A 253 -35.38 2.20 -43.95
C ILE A 253 -36.51 1.16 -43.88
N HIS A 254 -36.93 0.77 -42.66
CA HIS A 254 -38.07 -0.13 -42.48
C HIS A 254 -39.37 0.46 -43.05
N ALA A 255 -39.65 1.75 -42.82
CA ALA A 255 -40.83 2.43 -43.36
C ALA A 255 -40.85 2.39 -44.90
N VAL A 256 -39.70 2.59 -45.55
CA VAL A 256 -39.53 2.47 -47.01
C VAL A 256 -39.67 1.01 -47.49
N ARG A 257 -39.22 0.03 -46.70
CA ARG A 257 -39.41 -1.40 -47.04
C ARG A 257 -40.87 -1.83 -46.97
N LEU A 258 -41.66 -1.22 -46.08
CA LEU A 258 -43.08 -1.50 -45.88
C LEU A 258 -43.99 -0.78 -46.90
N SER A 259 -43.50 0.24 -47.61
CA SER A 259 -44.26 0.85 -48.71
C SER A 259 -44.42 -0.11 -49.89
N GLU A 260 -45.67 -0.36 -50.31
CA GLU A 260 -46.02 -1.35 -51.34
C GLU A 260 -45.59 -0.97 -52.77
N LYS A 261 -45.07 -1.98 -53.49
CA LYS A 261 -45.05 -2.23 -54.94
C LYS A 261 -44.55 -1.11 -55.88
N GLY A 262 -43.28 -1.24 -56.27
CA GLY A 262 -42.79 -0.96 -57.63
C GLY A 262 -42.31 0.45 -57.96
N ARG A 263 -42.71 1.48 -57.19
CA ARG A 263 -42.18 2.85 -57.33
C ARG A 263 -41.99 3.50 -55.95
N LEU A 264 -40.85 4.15 -55.73
CA LEU A 264 -40.61 4.96 -54.54
C LEU A 264 -41.61 6.12 -54.51
N SER A 265 -42.45 6.19 -53.48
CA SER A 265 -43.35 7.34 -53.29
C SER A 265 -42.57 8.56 -52.78
N GLU A 266 -43.13 9.75 -52.94
CA GLU A 266 -42.56 11.01 -52.41
C GLU A 266 -42.30 10.92 -50.90
N LYS A 267 -43.19 10.25 -50.16
CA LYS A 267 -43.04 9.97 -48.73
C LYS A 267 -41.90 9.00 -48.41
N SER A 268 -41.61 8.05 -49.32
CA SER A 268 -40.48 7.12 -49.18
C SER A 268 -39.15 7.84 -49.42
N LEU A 269 -39.12 8.78 -50.37
CA LEU A 269 -37.98 9.66 -50.61
C LEU A 269 -37.71 10.56 -49.40
N GLU A 270 -38.75 11.11 -48.77
CA GLU A 270 -38.62 11.90 -47.53
C GLU A 270 -38.02 11.08 -46.37
N PHE A 271 -38.45 9.81 -46.20
CA PHE A 271 -37.84 8.92 -45.20
C PHE A 271 -36.38 8.59 -45.52
N LEU A 272 -36.03 8.35 -46.78
CA LEU A 272 -34.64 8.13 -47.21
C LEU A 272 -33.77 9.36 -46.96
N GLU A 273 -34.27 10.55 -47.23
CA GLU A 273 -33.55 11.81 -46.98
C GLU A 273 -33.30 12.04 -45.48
N ARG A 274 -34.31 11.77 -44.64
CA ARG A 274 -34.14 11.79 -43.17
C ARG A 274 -33.15 10.74 -42.69
N ALA A 275 -33.13 9.55 -43.28
CA ALA A 275 -32.15 8.51 -42.98
C ALA A 275 -30.73 8.95 -43.36
N LEU A 276 -30.56 9.57 -44.53
CA LEU A 276 -29.29 10.14 -44.98
C LEU A 276 -28.80 11.24 -44.04
N GLN A 277 -29.65 12.19 -43.65
CA GLN A 277 -29.30 13.24 -42.69
C GLN A 277 -28.87 12.67 -41.33
N ARG A 278 -29.57 11.64 -40.83
CA ARG A 278 -29.18 10.97 -39.57
C ARG A 278 -27.87 10.20 -39.70
N GLY A 279 -27.63 9.56 -40.85
CA GLY A 279 -26.36 8.89 -41.16
C GLY A 279 -25.19 9.87 -41.22
N GLN A 280 -25.41 11.04 -41.83
CA GLN A 280 -24.40 12.10 -41.88
C GLN A 280 -24.07 12.62 -40.48
N GLY A 281 -25.08 12.94 -39.66
CA GLY A 281 -24.86 13.37 -38.28
C GLY A 281 -24.14 12.32 -37.42
N LEU A 282 -24.34 11.03 -37.69
CA LEU A 282 -23.60 9.95 -37.03
C LEU A 282 -22.11 9.93 -37.43
N ILE A 283 -21.81 10.17 -38.71
CA ILE A 283 -20.43 10.27 -39.21
C ILE A 283 -19.72 11.46 -38.57
N ASP A 284 -20.40 12.60 -38.43
CA ASP A 284 -19.84 13.80 -37.80
C ASP A 284 -19.57 13.54 -36.31
N LEU A 285 -20.51 12.92 -35.58
CA LEU A 285 -20.30 12.51 -34.19
C LEU A 285 -19.11 11.55 -34.03
N ILE A 286 -18.95 10.57 -34.93
CA ILE A 286 -17.81 9.64 -34.91
C ILE A 286 -16.49 10.41 -35.13
N ARG A 287 -16.49 11.41 -36.01
CA ARG A 287 -15.32 12.26 -36.28
C ARG A 287 -14.92 13.05 -35.04
N ASP A 288 -15.88 13.72 -34.40
CA ASP A 288 -15.65 14.50 -33.18
C ASP A 288 -15.09 13.60 -32.05
N LEU A 289 -15.62 12.39 -31.90
CA LEU A 289 -15.13 11.41 -30.92
C LEU A 289 -13.70 10.93 -31.22
N LEU A 290 -13.35 10.74 -32.49
CA LEU A 290 -11.98 10.37 -32.90
C LEU A 290 -11.00 11.52 -32.70
N GLU A 291 -11.41 12.76 -32.90
CA GLU A 291 -10.60 13.94 -32.59
C GLU A 291 -10.37 14.10 -31.08
N LEU A 292 -11.40 13.95 -30.27
CA LEU A 292 -11.28 13.92 -28.81
C LEU A 292 -10.32 12.82 -28.32
N ALA A 293 -10.43 11.60 -28.85
CA ALA A 293 -9.55 10.50 -28.49
C ALA A 293 -8.08 10.76 -28.89
N ARG A 294 -7.86 11.45 -30.02
CA ARG A 294 -6.51 11.88 -30.43
C ARG A 294 -5.96 12.91 -29.47
N LEU A 295 -6.74 13.92 -29.09
CA LEU A 295 -6.33 14.96 -28.13
C LEU A 295 -6.01 14.38 -26.75
N GLU A 296 -6.77 13.42 -26.24
CA GLU A 296 -6.46 12.74 -24.96
C GLU A 296 -5.18 11.89 -25.03
N SER A 297 -4.84 11.36 -26.20
CA SER A 297 -3.65 10.52 -26.40
C SER A 297 -2.38 11.31 -26.76
N ALA A 298 -2.52 12.58 -27.15
CA ALA A 298 -1.40 13.42 -27.52
C ALA A 298 -0.62 13.83 -26.27
N GLU A 299 0.68 13.52 -26.23
CA GLU A 299 1.57 14.10 -25.23
C GLU A 299 1.60 15.62 -25.42
N PRO A 300 1.60 16.42 -24.33
CA PRO A 300 1.80 17.86 -24.46
C PRO A 300 3.13 18.12 -25.18
N PRO A 301 3.18 19.12 -26.09
CA PRO A 301 4.37 19.39 -26.87
C PRO A 301 5.56 19.65 -25.93
N ARG A 302 6.71 19.02 -26.23
CA ARG A 302 7.94 19.26 -25.47
C ARG A 302 8.32 20.74 -25.60
N SER A 303 8.96 21.32 -24.58
CA SER A 303 9.34 22.74 -24.55
C SER A 303 10.21 23.20 -25.73
N GLU A 304 10.82 22.26 -26.45
CA GLU A 304 11.64 22.46 -27.65
C GLU A 304 10.80 22.69 -28.93
N GLU A 305 9.52 22.31 -28.94
CA GLU A 305 8.58 22.48 -30.06
C GLU A 305 7.73 23.77 -29.96
N LEU A 306 7.95 24.58 -28.91
CA LEU A 306 7.22 25.82 -28.67
C LEU A 306 7.95 27.00 -29.33
N GLU A 307 7.36 27.50 -30.41
CA GLU A 307 7.86 28.67 -31.14
C GLU A 307 7.21 29.96 -30.62
N GLU A 308 7.90 31.10 -30.74
CA GLU A 308 7.24 32.41 -30.63
C GLU A 308 6.44 32.62 -31.91
N VAL A 309 5.11 32.69 -31.79
CA VAL A 309 4.25 32.84 -32.95
C VAL A 309 3.41 34.12 -32.78
N ASP A 310 3.31 34.87 -33.88
CA ASP A 310 2.49 36.09 -33.96
C ASP A 310 1.01 35.72 -33.97
N LEU A 311 0.38 35.83 -32.79
CA LEU A 311 -1.04 35.56 -32.62
C LEU A 311 -1.94 36.43 -33.51
N ILE A 312 -1.55 37.68 -33.77
CA ILE A 312 -2.40 38.61 -34.52
C ILE A 312 -2.46 38.14 -35.97
N GLY A 313 -1.29 37.90 -36.58
CA GLY A 313 -1.21 37.40 -37.95
C GLY A 313 -1.92 36.05 -38.14
N GLU A 314 -1.81 35.13 -37.17
CA GLU A 314 -2.43 33.81 -37.30
C GLU A 314 -3.96 33.86 -37.09
N LEU A 315 -4.45 34.68 -36.16
CA LEU A 315 -5.90 34.90 -35.97
C LEU A 315 -6.52 35.64 -37.15
N GLU A 316 -5.83 36.62 -37.74
CA GLU A 316 -6.28 37.31 -38.96
C GLU A 316 -6.42 36.33 -40.14
N LEU A 317 -5.48 35.38 -40.27
CA LEU A 317 -5.55 34.33 -41.28
C LEU A 317 -6.80 33.46 -41.07
N ILE A 318 -7.06 32.99 -39.85
CA ILE A 318 -8.23 32.17 -39.52
C ILE A 318 -9.53 32.95 -39.78
N LEU A 319 -9.58 34.21 -39.35
CA LEU A 319 -10.74 35.09 -39.56
C LEU A 319 -11.02 35.37 -41.03
N SER A 320 -10.00 35.39 -41.89
CA SER A 320 -10.19 35.56 -43.33
C SER A 320 -10.96 34.39 -43.95
N VAL A 321 -10.73 33.17 -43.45
CA VAL A 321 -11.43 31.96 -43.88
C VAL A 321 -12.88 31.97 -43.37
N GLU A 322 -13.08 32.28 -42.08
CA GLU A 322 -14.41 32.29 -41.45
C GLU A 322 -15.32 33.43 -41.96
N LYS A 323 -14.76 34.60 -42.29
CA LYS A 323 -15.52 35.71 -42.91
C LYS A 323 -16.17 35.30 -44.22
N THR A 324 -15.49 34.49 -45.03
CA THR A 324 -16.03 33.98 -46.29
C THR A 324 -17.29 33.13 -46.05
N GLY A 325 -17.31 32.33 -44.97
CA GLY A 325 -18.47 31.54 -44.56
C GLY A 325 -19.58 32.37 -43.89
N ALA A 326 -19.21 33.42 -43.16
CA ALA A 326 -20.13 34.32 -42.49
C ALA A 326 -20.89 35.22 -43.46
N ASP A 327 -20.22 35.74 -44.50
CA ASP A 327 -20.83 36.55 -45.56
C ASP A 327 -21.90 35.76 -46.32
N ALA A 328 -21.65 34.47 -46.58
CA ALA A 328 -22.63 33.57 -47.21
C ALA A 328 -23.91 33.37 -46.36
N LYS A 329 -23.83 33.65 -45.05
CA LYS A 329 -24.95 33.57 -44.09
C LYS A 329 -25.47 34.94 -43.64
N GLY A 330 -24.94 36.04 -44.19
CA GLY A 330 -25.31 37.41 -43.82
C GLY A 330 -24.92 37.79 -42.39
N VAL A 331 -23.84 37.20 -41.85
CA VAL A 331 -23.36 37.44 -40.48
C VAL A 331 -22.09 38.29 -40.52
N ASN A 332 -22.09 39.42 -39.82
CA ASN A 332 -20.90 40.28 -39.71
C ASN A 332 -19.98 39.80 -38.56
N VAL A 333 -18.72 39.51 -38.89
CA VAL A 333 -17.68 39.12 -37.92
C VAL A 333 -16.71 40.28 -37.70
N TYR A 334 -16.63 40.76 -36.45
CA TYR A 334 -15.70 41.81 -36.03
C TYR A 334 -14.62 41.21 -35.14
N PHE A 335 -13.37 41.54 -35.42
CA PHE A 335 -12.23 41.18 -34.57
C PHE A 335 -11.67 42.44 -33.95
N ASN A 336 -11.72 42.54 -32.63
CA ASN A 336 -11.26 43.69 -31.87
C ASN A 336 -10.21 43.24 -30.86
N HIS A 337 -8.98 43.74 -30.99
CA HIS A 337 -7.87 43.40 -30.12
C HIS A 337 -7.04 44.63 -29.75
N PRO A 338 -6.31 44.63 -28.62
CA PRO A 338 -5.36 45.68 -28.29
C PRO A 338 -4.19 45.70 -29.30
N PRO A 339 -3.58 46.88 -29.59
CA PRO A 339 -2.52 46.99 -30.60
C PRO A 339 -1.24 46.20 -30.26
N VAL A 340 -1.07 45.76 -29.02
CA VAL A 340 0.03 44.89 -28.59
C VAL A 340 -0.54 43.77 -27.74
N LEU A 341 -0.34 42.53 -28.18
CA LEU A 341 -0.65 41.32 -27.40
C LEU A 341 0.65 40.75 -26.80
N PRO A 342 0.58 40.10 -25.62
CA PRO A 342 1.74 39.44 -25.03
C PRO A 342 2.24 38.31 -25.93
N ARG A 343 3.57 38.22 -26.10
CA ARG A 343 4.20 37.09 -26.80
C ARG A 343 4.02 35.83 -25.96
N ILE A 344 3.34 34.84 -26.54
CA ILE A 344 3.17 33.53 -25.93
C ILE A 344 3.91 32.50 -26.78
N ARG A 345 4.44 31.47 -26.14
CA ARG A 345 5.11 30.35 -26.80
C ARG A 345 4.14 29.19 -26.92
N TYR A 346 3.89 28.73 -28.14
CA TYR A 346 2.91 27.70 -28.43
C TYR A 346 3.33 26.85 -29.64
N SER A 347 2.74 25.65 -29.76
CA SER A 347 2.87 24.86 -30.98
C SER A 347 1.94 25.44 -32.05
N ARG A 348 2.51 25.81 -33.20
CA ARG A 348 1.75 26.38 -34.32
C ARG A 348 0.61 25.47 -34.79
N ALA A 349 0.82 24.15 -34.74
CA ALA A 349 -0.19 23.16 -35.09
C ALA A 349 -1.38 23.14 -34.10
N ALA A 350 -1.14 23.43 -32.82
CA ALA A 350 -2.19 23.46 -31.80
C ALA A 350 -3.08 24.70 -31.91
N VAL A 351 -2.53 25.86 -32.33
CA VAL A 351 -3.31 27.11 -32.46
C VAL A 351 -4.22 27.13 -33.68
N GLN A 352 -3.90 26.37 -34.74
CA GLN A 352 -4.79 26.25 -35.90
C GLN A 352 -5.97 25.29 -35.65
N GLN A 353 -5.95 24.49 -34.58
CA GLN A 353 -7.00 23.51 -34.25
C GLN A 353 -8.00 23.99 -33.18
N ILE A 354 -7.70 25.09 -32.48
CA ILE A 354 -8.57 25.72 -31.46
C ILE A 354 -9.39 26.80 -32.16
#